data_AF-A0A067R209-F1
#
_entry.id   AF-A0A067R209-F1
#
_cell.length_a   1.000
_cell.length_b   1.000
_cell.length_c   1.000
_cell.angle_alpha   90.00
_cell.angle_beta   90.00
_cell.angle_gamma   90.00
#
_symmetry.space_group_name_H-M   'P 1'
#
loop_
_entity.id
_entity.type
_entity.pdbx_description
1 polymer ?
#
loop_
_entity_poly.entity_id
_entity_poly.type
_entity_poly.pdbx_seq_one_letter_code
_entity_poly.pdbx_strand_id
1 'polypeptide(L)'
;MAPIVLVITYLLGTALATGTIRATFTFPEFQYKETSKNEMAFREFESACKQSPTCAQMSGITRVRCVRECISPSCYQDIYQSDQLEEGEIDVRLNSFKGCFIQRAGRQRP
;
A
#
# COMPACT_ATOMS: atom_id res chain seq x y z
N MET A 1 -48.43 1.19 25.69
CA MET A 1 -47.50 2.24 25.23
C MET A 1 -46.05 1.76 25.20
N ALA A 2 -45.54 1.05 26.21
CA ALA A 2 -44.19 0.47 26.23
C ALA A 2 -43.77 -0.45 25.06
N PRO A 3 -44.62 -1.36 24.52
CA PRO A 3 -44.19 -2.28 23.46
C PRO A 3 -44.04 -1.57 22.11
N ILE A 4 -44.85 -0.54 21.86
CA ILE A 4 -44.79 0.26 20.62
C ILE A 4 -43.49 1.08 20.60
N VAL A 5 -43.10 1.66 21.74
CA VAL A 5 -41.84 2.41 21.86
C VAL A 5 -40.64 1.49 21.64
N LEU A 6 -40.64 0.28 22.21
CA LEU A 6 -39.58 -0.72 22.01
C LEU A 6 -39.42 -1.13 20.54
N VAL A 7 -40.53 -1.40 19.85
CA VAL A 7 -40.52 -1.75 18.42
C VAL A 7 -40.02 -0.59 17.57
N ILE A 8 -40.45 0.65 17.86
CA ILE A 8 -40.00 1.84 17.15
C ILE A 8 -38.48 2.04 17.36
N THR A 9 -37.98 1.91 18.59
CA THR A 9 -36.53 2.05 18.86
C THR A 9 -35.70 0.95 18.19
N TYR A 10 -36.20 -0.28 18.13
CA TYR A 10 -35.53 -1.39 17.45
C TYR A 10 -35.47 -1.16 15.92
N LEU A 11 -36.58 -0.73 15.33
CA LEU A 11 -36.66 -0.44 13.88
C LEU A 11 -35.76 0.74 13.48
N LEU A 12 -35.78 1.83 14.26
CA LEU A 12 -34.86 2.97 14.06
C LEU A 12 -33.39 2.55 14.20
N GLY A 13 -33.06 1.70 15.19
CA GLY A 13 -31.70 1.17 15.36
C GLY A 13 -31.22 0.35 14.17
N THR A 14 -32.08 -0.48 13.58
CA THR A 14 -31.72 -1.28 12.39
C THR A 14 -31.54 -0.44 11.12
N ALA A 15 -32.24 0.70 10.99
CA ALA A 15 -32.13 1.57 9.83
C ALA A 15 -30.79 2.34 9.77
N LEU A 16 -30.16 2.63 10.92
CA LEU A 16 -28.89 3.36 10.99
C LEU A 16 -27.64 2.50 10.69
N ALA A 17 -27.76 1.17 10.64
CA ALA A 17 -26.61 0.26 10.59
C ALA A 17 -26.13 -0.12 9.17
N THR A 18 -26.64 0.50 8.11
CA THR A 18 -26.39 0.07 6.71
C THR A 18 -25.27 0.83 5.97
N GLY A 19 -24.46 1.62 6.68
CA GLY A 19 -23.33 2.34 6.08
C GLY A 19 -22.14 1.43 5.79
N THR A 20 -22.01 0.92 4.57
CA THR A 20 -20.76 0.30 4.10
C THR A 20 -19.70 1.39 3.88
N ILE A 21 -18.80 1.59 4.83
CA ILE A 21 -17.66 2.49 4.65
C ILE A 21 -16.70 1.84 3.65
N ARG A 22 -16.75 2.30 2.40
CA ARG A 22 -15.77 1.92 1.37
C ARG A 22 -14.51 2.75 1.59
N ALA A 23 -13.43 2.11 2.01
CA ALA A 23 -12.13 2.77 2.08
C ALA A 23 -11.75 3.24 0.67
N THR A 24 -11.65 4.55 0.49
CA THR A 24 -11.14 5.14 -0.76
C THR A 24 -9.65 5.37 -0.55
N PHE A 25 -8.83 4.50 -1.12
CA PHE A 25 -7.39 4.65 -1.11
C PHE A 25 -7.00 5.74 -2.10
N THR A 26 -6.44 6.83 -1.60
CA THR A 26 -5.90 7.92 -2.43
C THR A 26 -4.39 7.92 -2.30
N PHE A 27 -3.69 7.76 -3.43
CA PHE A 27 -2.23 7.77 -3.49
C PHE A 27 -1.80 8.28 -4.87
N PRO A 28 -0.59 8.85 -5.01
CA PRO A 28 -0.07 9.23 -6.32
C PRO A 28 -0.01 8.01 -7.24
N GLU A 29 -0.61 8.12 -8.43
CA GLU A 29 -0.65 7.04 -9.41
C GLU A 29 0.43 7.23 -10.46
N PHE A 30 1.38 6.30 -10.50
CA PHE A 30 2.41 6.22 -11.53
C PHE A 30 2.10 5.04 -12.44
N GLN A 31 2.02 5.31 -13.74
CA GLN A 31 1.80 4.27 -14.73
C GLN A 31 2.92 3.25 -14.70
N TYR A 32 2.57 1.98 -14.53
CA TYR A 32 3.50 0.86 -14.60
C TYR A 32 3.15 -0.05 -15.77
N LYS A 33 4.14 -0.25 -16.65
CA LYS A 33 4.03 -1.20 -17.75
C LYS A 33 4.74 -2.49 -17.35
N GLU A 34 3.97 -3.56 -17.17
CA GLU A 34 4.46 -4.90 -16.90
C GLU A 34 5.16 -5.47 -18.14
N THR A 35 6.45 -5.18 -18.25
CA THR A 35 7.33 -5.77 -19.27
C THR A 35 8.39 -6.61 -18.57
N SER A 36 8.91 -7.63 -19.26
CA SER A 36 9.99 -8.48 -18.74
C SER A 36 11.18 -7.65 -18.22
N LYS A 37 11.58 -6.61 -18.95
CA LYS A 37 12.67 -5.70 -18.55
C LYS A 37 12.38 -4.96 -17.24
N ASN A 38 11.18 -4.41 -17.09
CA ASN A 38 10.81 -3.66 -15.89
C ASN A 38 10.68 -4.57 -14.66
N GLU A 39 10.07 -5.74 -14.84
CA GLU A 39 9.94 -6.74 -13.77
C GLU A 39 11.31 -7.27 -13.33
N MET A 40 12.22 -7.55 -14.28
CA MET A 40 13.58 -7.96 -13.98
C MET A 40 14.33 -6.90 -13.18
N ALA A 41 14.32 -5.64 -13.65
CA ALA A 41 14.97 -4.53 -12.94
C ALA A 41 14.40 -4.36 -11.52
N PHE A 42 13.08 -4.41 -11.36
CA PHE A 42 12.47 -4.29 -10.03
C PHE A 42 12.86 -5.45 -9.11
N ARG A 43 12.85 -6.69 -9.62
CA ARG A 43 13.22 -7.90 -8.85
C ARG A 43 14.68 -7.90 -8.42
N GLU A 44 15.57 -7.39 -9.25
CA GLU A 44 16.99 -7.24 -8.90
C GLU A 44 17.17 -6.32 -7.69
N PHE A 45 16.56 -5.13 -7.71
CA PHE A 45 16.60 -4.20 -6.59
C PHE A 45 15.90 -4.77 -5.34
N GLU A 46 14.74 -5.40 -5.52
CA GLU A 46 14.03 -6.03 -4.40
C GLU A 46 14.86 -7.14 -3.75
N SER A 47 15.55 -7.96 -4.55
CA SER A 47 16.45 -9.01 -4.07
C SER A 47 17.64 -8.44 -3.32
N ALA A 48 18.29 -7.41 -3.88
CA ALA A 48 19.41 -6.72 -3.24
C ALA A 48 19.00 -6.10 -1.89
N CYS A 49 17.86 -5.41 -1.84
CA CYS A 49 17.33 -4.81 -0.62
C CYS A 49 16.92 -5.86 0.43
N LYS A 50 16.31 -6.98 0.03
CA LYS A 50 15.98 -8.10 0.92
C LYS A 50 17.22 -8.72 1.59
N GLN A 51 18.36 -8.67 0.91
CA GLN A 51 19.66 -9.19 1.37
C GLN A 51 20.52 -8.15 2.09
N SER A 52 20.13 -6.87 2.06
CA SER A 52 20.85 -5.82 2.78
C SER A 52 20.91 -6.14 4.29
N PRO A 53 22.04 -5.86 4.98
CA PRO A 53 22.16 -6.14 6.41
C PRO A 53 21.04 -5.52 7.25
N THR A 54 20.56 -4.34 6.84
CA THR A 54 19.48 -3.62 7.52
C THR A 54 18.14 -4.36 7.41
N CYS A 55 17.68 -4.69 6.20
CA CYS A 55 16.37 -5.31 6.03
C CYS A 55 16.38 -6.83 6.27
N ALA A 56 17.54 -7.49 6.15
CA ALA A 56 17.64 -8.94 6.33
C ALA A 56 17.33 -9.40 7.77
N GLN A 57 17.55 -8.53 8.77
CA GLN A 57 17.27 -8.82 10.18
C GLN A 57 15.81 -8.54 10.58
N MET A 58 15.00 -7.99 9.68
CA MET A 58 13.60 -7.65 9.93
C MET A 58 12.66 -8.76 9.44
N SER A 59 11.44 -8.80 9.96
CA SER A 59 10.39 -9.74 9.56
C SER A 59 9.05 -9.04 9.33
N GLY A 60 8.09 -9.77 8.74
CA GLY A 60 6.72 -9.29 8.53
C GLY A 60 6.64 -7.96 7.77
N ILE A 61 5.65 -7.14 8.14
CA ILE A 61 5.42 -5.84 7.49
C ILE A 61 6.60 -4.87 7.63
N THR A 62 7.34 -4.93 8.73
CA THR A 62 8.53 -4.08 8.96
C THR A 62 9.60 -4.35 7.90
N ARG A 63 9.82 -5.64 7.56
CA ARG A 63 10.74 -5.99 6.47
C ARG A 63 10.25 -5.45 5.13
N VAL A 64 8.94 -5.54 4.85
CA VAL A 64 8.36 -5.04 3.60
C VAL A 64 8.56 -3.52 3.48
N ARG A 65 8.27 -2.76 4.54
CA ARG A 65 8.50 -1.31 4.59
C ARG A 65 9.99 -0.97 4.34
N CYS A 66 10.91 -1.65 5.04
CA CYS A 66 12.35 -1.48 4.84
C CYS A 66 12.78 -1.74 3.40
N VAL A 67 12.31 -2.82 2.78
CA VAL A 67 12.66 -3.17 1.41
C VAL A 67 12.12 -2.13 0.42
N ARG A 68 10.90 -1.63 0.60
CA ARG A 68 10.34 -0.59 -0.27
C ARG A 68 11.11 0.72 -0.15
N GLU A 69 11.43 1.14 1.08
CA GLU A 69 12.25 2.33 1.30
C GLU A 69 13.66 2.17 0.72
N CYS A 70 14.28 0.99 0.87
CA CYS A 70 15.58 0.68 0.29
C CYS A 70 15.59 0.75 -1.25
N ILE A 71 14.54 0.24 -1.93
CA ILE A 71 14.45 0.24 -3.40
C ILE A 71 14.44 1.68 -3.93
N SER A 72 13.66 2.55 -3.29
CA SER A 72 13.61 3.96 -3.65
C SER A 72 13.02 4.78 -2.50
N PRO A 73 13.85 5.51 -1.73
CA PRO A 73 13.37 6.29 -0.60
C PRO A 73 12.34 7.34 -1.01
N SER A 74 12.53 7.97 -2.17
CA SER A 74 11.60 8.99 -2.68
C SER A 74 10.26 8.39 -3.11
N CYS A 75 10.24 7.23 -3.77
CA CYS A 75 8.96 6.59 -4.13
C CYS A 75 8.24 6.04 -2.90
N TYR A 76 8.99 5.61 -1.89
CA TYR A 76 8.40 5.17 -0.62
C TYR A 76 7.71 6.33 0.09
N GLN A 77 8.37 7.49 0.15
CA GLN A 77 7.78 8.70 0.72
C GLN A 77 6.50 9.11 0.00
N ASP A 78 6.53 9.18 -1.33
CA ASP A 78 5.37 9.62 -2.11
C ASP A 78 4.13 8.71 -1.94
N ILE A 79 4.33 7.41 -1.74
CA ILE A 79 3.24 6.41 -1.81
C ILE A 79 2.80 5.90 -0.43
N TYR A 80 3.72 5.83 0.53
CA TYR A 80 3.48 5.16 1.82
C TYR A 80 3.69 6.06 3.04
N GLN A 81 4.19 7.31 2.90
CA GLN A 81 4.47 8.17 4.07
C GLN A 81 3.20 8.59 4.82
N SER A 82 2.14 8.93 4.10
CA SER A 82 0.88 9.39 4.70
C SER A 82 0.08 8.24 5.31
N ASP A 83 0.27 7.03 4.80
CA ASP A 83 -0.48 5.84 5.19
C ASP A 83 0.43 4.61 5.05
N GLN A 84 1.00 4.14 6.15
CA GLN A 84 1.97 3.05 6.11
C GLN A 84 1.27 1.70 6.01
N LEU A 85 1.89 0.77 5.28
CA LEU A 85 1.38 -0.60 5.13
C LEU A 85 1.16 -1.29 6.48
N GLU A 86 -0.03 -1.82 6.74
CA GLU A 86 -0.35 -2.55 7.96
C GLU A 86 -0.22 -4.09 7.80
N GLU A 87 -0.05 -4.80 8.92
CA GLU A 87 0.01 -6.26 8.89
C GLU A 87 -1.36 -6.84 8.51
N GLY A 88 -1.42 -7.68 7.48
CA GLY A 88 -2.67 -8.22 6.94
C GLY A 88 -3.35 -7.32 5.90
N GLU A 89 -2.83 -6.13 5.60
CA GLU A 89 -3.30 -5.27 4.50
C GLU A 89 -2.88 -5.84 3.13
N ILE A 90 -3.76 -5.72 2.13
CA ILE A 90 -3.43 -5.99 0.73
C ILE A 90 -2.87 -4.71 0.10
N ASP A 91 -1.60 -4.73 -0.29
CA ASP A 91 -0.94 -3.58 -0.93
C ASP A 91 -1.40 -3.40 -2.39
N VAL A 92 -2.46 -2.63 -2.59
CA VAL A 92 -2.95 -2.22 -3.92
C VAL A 92 -2.06 -1.17 -4.60
N ARG A 93 -1.12 -0.57 -3.86
CA ARG A 93 -0.27 0.55 -4.32
C ARG A 93 1.00 0.09 -5.00
N LEU A 94 1.33 -1.20 -4.89
CA LEU A 94 2.57 -1.79 -5.38
C LEU A 94 2.86 -1.47 -6.86
N ASN A 95 1.85 -1.51 -7.73
CA ASN A 95 2.05 -1.20 -9.14
C ASN A 95 2.42 0.28 -9.35
N SER A 96 1.79 1.19 -8.60
CA SER A 96 2.19 2.60 -8.61
C SER A 96 3.64 2.78 -8.12
N PHE A 97 4.02 2.05 -7.06
CA PHE A 97 5.39 2.08 -6.55
C PHE A 97 6.42 1.59 -7.59
N LYS A 98 6.14 0.49 -8.28
CA LYS A 98 6.96 0.01 -9.40
C LYS A 98 7.04 1.05 -10.52
N GLY A 99 5.93 1.70 -10.86
CA GLY A 99 5.87 2.78 -11.84
C GLY A 99 6.79 3.95 -11.49
N CYS A 100 6.72 4.43 -10.24
CA CYS A 100 7.59 5.48 -9.73
C CYS A 100 9.07 5.10 -9.84
N PHE A 101 9.43 3.90 -9.40
CA PHE A 101 10.80 3.40 -9.46
C PHE A 101 11.34 3.39 -10.90
N ILE A 102 10.60 2.81 -11.86
CA ILE A 102 11.04 2.74 -13.26
C ILE A 102 11.19 4.14 -13.88
N GLN A 103 10.25 5.04 -13.62
CA GLN A 103 10.32 6.42 -14.12
C GLN A 103 11.55 7.17 -13.59
N ARG A 104 11.89 6.98 -12.31
CA ARG A 104 13.04 7.63 -11.67
C ARG A 104 14.37 6.97 -12.04
N ALA A 105 14.43 5.65 -12.14
CA ALA A 105 15.62 4.93 -12.59
C ALA A 105 16.04 5.32 -14.02
N GLY A 106 15.07 5.60 -14.90
CA GLY A 106 15.34 6.09 -16.25
C GLY A 106 15.92 7.51 -16.32
N ARG A 107 15.62 8.37 -15.34
CA ARG A 107 16.09 9.76 -15.27
C ARG A 107 17.52 9.91 -14.73
N GLN A 108 18.07 8.87 -14.10
CA GLN A 108 19.42 8.89 -13.54
C GLN A 108 20.53 8.47 -14.53
N ARG A 109 20.22 8.31 -15.82
CA ARG A 109 21.27 8.16 -16.85
C ARG A 109 21.76 9.55 -17.28
N PRO A 110 23.05 9.89 -17.10
CA PRO A 110 23.65 11.10 -17.67
C PRO A 110 23.57 11.12 -19.20
#